data_AF-A0A6M4MIC7-F1
#
_entry.id   AF-A0A6M4MIC7-F1
#
_cell.length_a   1.000
_cell.length_b   1.000
_cell.length_c   1.000
_cell.angle_alpha   90.00
_cell.angle_beta   90.00
_cell.angle_gamma   90.00
#
_symmetry.space_group_name_H-M   'P 1'
#
loop_
_entity.id
_entity.type
_entity.pdbx_description
1 polymer ?
#
loop_
_entity_poly.entity_id
_entity_poly.type
_entity_poly.pdbx_seq_one_letter_code
_entity_poly.pdbx_strand_id
1 'polypeptide(L)'
;MNAEKYNELKSYIMGFVFSVILTSIPFYAVYTKAFSPATLYIVIAIAAVTQIAVQFRFFLHINFSKQKREDLHLILFTVLLLIIMVGGTLWIMTDLSSRMH
;
A
#
# COMPACT_ATOMS: atom_id res chain seq x y z
N MET A 1 12.09 30.84 0.67
CA MET A 1 10.72 30.39 1.02
C MET A 1 9.98 29.71 -0.15
N ASN A 2 10.29 30.01 -1.43
CA ASN A 2 9.62 29.33 -2.55
C ASN A 2 10.23 27.95 -2.89
N ALA A 3 11.55 27.78 -2.92
CA ALA A 3 12.18 26.54 -3.42
C ALA A 3 11.79 25.25 -2.66
N GLU A 4 11.58 25.30 -1.34
CA GLU A 4 11.22 24.10 -0.57
C GLU A 4 9.80 23.60 -0.86
N LYS A 5 8.83 24.53 -0.97
CA LYS A 5 7.45 24.21 -1.36
C LYS A 5 7.37 23.53 -2.73
N TYR A 6 8.22 23.94 -3.67
CA TYR A 6 8.25 23.32 -5.01
C TYR A 6 8.80 21.89 -4.96
N ASN A 7 9.79 21.61 -4.10
CA ASN A 7 10.33 20.26 -3.94
C ASN A 7 9.34 19.31 -3.27
N GLU A 8 8.64 19.76 -2.23
CA GLU A 8 7.59 18.96 -1.59
C GLU A 8 6.42 18.71 -2.57
N LEU A 9 5.94 19.75 -3.25
CA LEU A 9 4.85 19.61 -4.23
C LEU A 9 5.23 18.68 -5.39
N LYS A 10 6.48 18.75 -5.87
CA LYS A 10 7.00 17.86 -6.91
C LYS A 10 7.06 16.40 -6.44
N SER A 11 7.43 16.16 -5.18
CA SER A 11 7.41 14.81 -4.57
C SER A 11 5.99 14.25 -4.49
N TYR A 12 5.04 15.06 -4.02
CA TYR A 12 3.62 14.69 -3.96
C TYR A 12 3.04 14.37 -5.34
N ILE A 13 3.27 15.22 -6.34
CA ILE A 13 2.79 15.01 -7.70
C ILE A 13 3.43 13.76 -8.31
N MET A 14 4.72 13.54 -8.10
CA MET A 14 5.41 12.35 -8.62
C MET A 14 4.87 11.06 -8.00
N GLY A 15 4.60 11.06 -6.69
CA GLY A 15 3.96 9.95 -6.00
C GLY A 15 2.54 9.68 -6.48
N PHE A 16 1.77 10.75 -6.72
CA PHE A 16 0.44 10.65 -7.31
C PHE A 16 0.46 10.00 -8.70
N VAL A 17 1.38 10.45 -9.58
CA VAL A 17 1.52 9.85 -10.92
C VAL A 17 1.94 8.38 -10.83
N PHE A 18 2.89 8.03 -9.97
CA PHE A 18 3.31 6.63 -9.75
C PHE A 18 2.14 5.76 -9.29
N SER A 19 1.34 6.25 -8.34
CA SER A 19 0.15 5.56 -7.81
C SER A 19 -0.91 5.34 -8.89
N VAL A 20 -1.15 6.34 -9.75
CA VAL A 20 -2.10 6.24 -10.88
C VAL A 20 -1.62 5.21 -11.91
N ILE A 21 -0.34 5.23 -12.28
CA ILE A 21 0.23 4.25 -13.22
C ILE A 21 0.11 2.84 -12.65
N LEU A 22 0.49 2.66 -11.39
CA LEU A 22 0.48 1.35 -10.76
C LEU A 22 -0.94 0.80 -10.58
N THR A 23 -1.94 1.66 -10.37
CA THR A 23 -3.37 1.28 -10.35
C THR A 23 -3.89 0.94 -11.75
N SER A 24 -3.38 1.60 -12.79
CA SER A 24 -3.82 1.34 -14.17
C SER A 24 -3.43 -0.07 -14.65
N ILE A 25 -2.31 -0.62 -14.17
CA ILE A 25 -1.83 -1.97 -14.51
C ILE A 25 -2.83 -3.09 -14.14
N PRO A 26 -3.26 -3.25 -12.87
CA PRO A 26 -4.22 -4.28 -12.50
C PRO A 26 -5.59 -4.04 -13.16
N PHE A 27 -6.02 -2.79 -13.34
CA PHE A 27 -7.26 -2.48 -14.05
C PHE A 27 -7.22 -2.95 -15.51
N TYR A 28 -6.12 -2.69 -16.21
CA TYR A 28 -5.92 -3.16 -17.58
C TYR A 28 -5.81 -4.69 -17.66
N ALA A 29 -5.12 -5.30 -16.70
CA ALA A 29 -5.01 -6.76 -16.61
C ALA A 29 -6.38 -7.44 -16.40
N VAL A 30 -7.27 -6.84 -15.60
CA VAL A 30 -8.65 -7.31 -15.41
C VAL A 30 -9.51 -7.06 -16.65
N TYR A 31 -9.41 -5.88 -17.25
CA TYR A 31 -10.22 -5.49 -18.41
C TYR A 31 -9.96 -6.38 -19.62
N THR A 32 -8.70 -6.66 -19.91
CA THR A 32 -8.30 -7.48 -21.07
C THR A 32 -8.62 -8.96 -20.89
N LYS A 33 -8.84 -9.44 -19.65
CA LYS A 33 -8.99 -10.87 -19.30
C LYS A 33 -7.94 -11.77 -19.97
N ALA A 34 -6.76 -11.23 -20.26
CA ALA A 34 -5.75 -11.88 -21.11
C ALA A 34 -5.08 -13.09 -20.42
N PHE A 35 -5.28 -13.25 -19.11
CA PHE A 35 -4.59 -14.23 -18.29
C PHE A 35 -5.56 -15.22 -17.63
N SER A 36 -5.03 -16.39 -17.26
CA SER A 36 -5.75 -17.34 -16.41
C SER A 36 -6.19 -16.67 -15.09
N PRO A 37 -7.30 -17.10 -14.46
CA PRO A 37 -7.77 -16.54 -13.21
C PRO A 37 -6.68 -16.52 -12.13
N ALA A 38 -5.90 -17.60 -12.02
CA ALA A 38 -4.82 -17.73 -11.04
C ALA A 38 -3.72 -16.67 -11.27
N THR A 39 -3.28 -16.48 -12.51
CA THR A 39 -2.27 -15.47 -12.85
C THR A 39 -2.77 -14.05 -12.58
N LEU A 40 -4.05 -13.78 -12.88
CA LEU A 40 -4.67 -12.48 -12.66
C LEU A 40 -4.73 -12.13 -11.16
N TYR A 41 -5.08 -13.08 -10.28
CA TYR A 41 -5.05 -12.86 -8.83
C TYR A 41 -3.63 -12.53 -8.32
N ILE A 42 -2.61 -13.22 -8.82
CA ILE A 42 -1.21 -12.94 -8.43
C ILE A 42 -0.79 -11.53 -8.86
N VAL A 43 -1.09 -11.12 -10.09
CA VAL A 43 -0.76 -9.79 -10.59
C VAL A 43 -1.42 -8.70 -9.76
N ILE A 44 -2.72 -8.86 -9.43
CA ILE A 44 -3.44 -7.92 -8.57
C ILE A 44 -2.84 -7.87 -7.16
N ALA A 45 -2.49 -9.03 -6.58
CA ALA A 45 -1.90 -9.09 -5.25
C ALA A 45 -0.56 -8.33 -5.18
N ILE A 46 0.32 -8.55 -6.17
CA ILE A 46 1.61 -7.85 -6.26
C ILE A 46 1.41 -6.34 -6.47
N ALA A 47 0.47 -5.97 -7.36
CA ALA A 47 0.15 -4.57 -7.59
C ALA A 47 -0.39 -3.90 -6.32
N ALA A 48 -1.26 -4.58 -5.56
CA ALA A 48 -1.82 -4.07 -4.31
C ALA A 48 -0.74 -3.85 -3.24
N VAL A 49 0.17 -4.81 -3.04
CA VAL A 49 1.29 -4.67 -2.09
C VAL A 49 2.20 -3.52 -2.48
N THR A 50 2.55 -3.43 -3.77
CA THR A 50 3.41 -2.35 -4.28
C THR A 50 2.72 -0.99 -4.14
N GLN A 51 1.40 -0.93 -4.35
CA GLN A 51 0.61 0.29 -4.20
C GLN A 51 0.58 0.78 -2.75
N ILE A 52 0.46 -0.12 -1.78
CA ILE A 52 0.60 0.21 -0.36
C ILE A 52 1.99 0.82 -0.11
N ALA A 53 3.07 0.20 -0.61
CA ALA A 53 4.42 0.75 -0.43
C ALA A 53 4.60 2.15 -1.01
N VAL A 54 4.06 2.42 -2.22
CA VAL A 54 4.08 3.74 -2.86
C VAL A 54 3.32 4.76 -2.01
N GLN A 55 2.11 4.42 -1.55
CA GLN A 55 1.30 5.32 -0.73
C GLN A 55 2.00 5.66 0.60
N PHE A 56 2.56 4.66 1.28
CA PHE A 56 3.33 4.87 2.51
C PHE A 56 4.58 5.72 2.28
N ARG A 57 5.27 5.58 1.15
CA ARG A 57 6.47 6.37 0.84
C ARG A 57 6.15 7.82 0.49
N PHE A 58 5.23 8.05 -0.44
CA PHE A 58 4.97 9.37 -1.01
C PHE A 58 3.95 10.20 -0.22
N PHE A 59 2.90 9.59 0.32
CA PHE A 59 1.88 10.32 1.09
C PHE A 59 2.23 10.42 2.58
N LEU A 60 2.72 9.32 3.17
CA LEU A 60 3.10 9.32 4.59
C LEU A 60 4.48 9.96 4.84
N HIS A 61 5.18 10.40 3.78
CA HIS A 61 6.45 11.12 3.82
C HIS A 61 7.44 10.55 4.85
N ILE A 62 7.63 9.21 4.85
CA ILE A 62 8.60 8.56 5.74
C ILE A 62 10.00 9.02 5.33
N ASN A 63 10.46 10.11 5.93
CA ASN A 63 11.78 10.64 5.75
C ASN A 63 12.74 9.85 6.64
N PHE A 64 13.60 9.02 6.03
CA PHE A 64 14.75 8.37 6.66
C PHE A 64 15.87 9.39 7.03
N SER A 65 15.50 10.62 7.37
CA SER A 65 16.45 11.60 7.87
C SER A 65 16.76 11.28 9.33
N LYS A 66 18.05 11.31 9.70
CA LYS A 66 18.58 10.83 10.98
C LYS A 66 17.93 11.44 12.23
N GLN A 67 17.17 12.52 12.10
CA GLN A 67 16.48 13.23 13.17
C GLN A 67 15.07 12.69 13.52
N LYS A 68 14.52 11.75 12.73
CA LYS A 68 13.15 11.21 12.88
C LYS A 68 13.12 9.69 13.17
N ARG A 69 14.11 9.17 13.90
CA ARG A 69 14.14 7.74 14.25
C ARG A 69 12.96 7.34 15.15
N GLU A 70 12.52 8.21 16.05
CA GLU A 70 11.35 7.95 16.91
C GLU A 70 10.06 7.85 16.10
N ASP A 71 9.84 8.76 15.13
CA ASP A 71 8.71 8.69 14.19
C ASP A 71 8.68 7.38 13.41
N LEU A 72 9.85 6.86 13.00
CA LEU A 72 9.93 5.57 12.31
C LEU A 72 9.50 4.39 13.20
N HIS A 73 9.84 4.40 14.48
CA HIS A 73 9.41 3.36 15.41
C HIS A 73 7.90 3.40 15.64
N LEU A 74 7.32 4.60 15.75
CA LEU A 74 5.86 4.77 15.87
C LEU A 74 5.14 4.22 14.64
N ILE A 75 5.61 4.55 13.44
CA ILE A 75 5.01 4.07 12.19
C ILE A 75 5.13 2.55 12.08
N LEU A 76 6.31 1.97 12.37
CA LEU A 76 6.51 0.53 12.35
C LEU A 76 5.58 -0.18 13.35
N PHE A 77 5.42 0.40 14.54
CA PHE A 77 4.51 -0.11 15.56
C PHE A 77 3.04 -0.05 15.10
N THR A 78 2.59 1.06 14.50
CA THR A 78 1.25 1.16 13.91
C THR A 78 1.02 0.14 12.80
N VAL A 79 1.99 -0.06 11.91
CA VAL A 79 1.91 -1.06 10.83
C VAL A 79 1.81 -2.47 11.40
N LEU A 80 2.61 -2.80 12.42
CA LEU A 80 2.54 -4.09 13.10
C LEU A 80 1.15 -4.33 13.72
N LEU A 81 0.60 -3.33 14.42
CA LEU A 81 -0.76 -3.41 14.98
C LEU A 81 -1.82 -3.64 13.90
N LEU A 82 -1.70 -2.96 12.75
CA LEU A 82 -2.61 -3.17 11.62
C LEU A 82 -2.54 -4.59 11.07
N ILE A 83 -1.33 -5.15 10.92
CA ILE A 83 -1.15 -6.53 10.46
C ILE A 83 -1.82 -7.52 11.43
N ILE A 84 -1.61 -7.33 12.74
CA ILE A 84 -2.21 -8.19 13.77
C ILE A 84 -3.73 -8.04 13.78
N MET A 85 -4.26 -6.82 13.72
CA MET A 85 -5.71 -6.61 13.69
C MET A 85 -6.35 -7.23 12.45
N VAL A 86 -5.82 -6.97 11.25
CA VAL A 86 -6.40 -7.48 10.01
C VAL A 86 -6.27 -9.00 9.95
N GLY A 87 -5.08 -9.53 10.24
CA GLY A 87 -4.84 -10.98 10.28
C GLY A 87 -5.71 -11.68 11.33
N GLY A 88 -5.79 -11.12 12.53
CA GLY A 88 -6.64 -11.64 13.60
C GLY A 88 -8.13 -11.57 13.26
N THR A 89 -8.58 -10.48 12.65
CA THR A 89 -9.99 -10.34 12.22
C THR A 89 -10.34 -11.36 11.15
N LEU A 90 -9.48 -11.52 10.14
CA LEU A 90 -9.68 -12.53 9.09
C LEU A 90 -9.70 -13.94 9.70
N TRP A 91 -8.78 -14.26 10.60
CA TRP A 91 -8.74 -15.55 11.29
C TRP A 91 -10.04 -15.82 12.06
N ILE A 92 -10.46 -14.87 12.92
CA ILE A 92 -11.68 -14.98 13.73
C ILE A 92 -12.91 -15.12 12.82
N MET A 93 -13.01 -14.33 11.75
CA MET A 93 -14.12 -14.44 10.80
C MET A 93 -14.16 -15.79 10.09
N THR A 94 -13.00 -16.32 9.69
CA THR A 94 -12.94 -17.65 9.05
C THR A 94 -13.28 -18.78 10.02
N ASP A 95 -12.84 -18.69 11.29
CA ASP A 95 -13.19 -19.68 12.33
C ASP A 95 -14.70 -19.64 12.64
N LEU A 96 -15.25 -18.43 12.84
CA LEU A 96 -16.68 -18.24 13.06
C LEU A 96 -17.51 -18.75 11.87
N SER A 97 -17.11 -18.42 10.64
CA SER A 97 -17.78 -18.91 9.43
C SER A 97 -17.73 -20.44 9.32
N SER A 98 -16.63 -21.06 9.73
CA SER A 98 -16.47 -22.52 9.70
C SER A 98 -17.30 -23.22 10.77
N ARG A 99 -17.62 -22.53 11.87
CA ARG A 99 -18.45 -23.04 12.98
C ARG A 99 -19.96 -22.83 12.77
N MET A 100 -20.34 -21.85 11.95
CA MET A 100 -21.74 -21.56 11.64
C MET A 100 -22.29 -22.37 10.46
N HIS A 101 -21.44 -23.15 9.78
CA HIS A 101 -21.83 -24.22 8.85
C HIS A 101 -21.87 -25.56 9.57
#